data_AF-A0A101HGK4-F1
#
_entry.id   AF-A0A101HGK4-F1
#
_cell.length_a   1.000
_cell.length_b   1.000
_cell.length_c   1.000
_cell.angle_alpha   90.00
_cell.angle_beta   90.00
_cell.angle_gamma   90.00
#
_symmetry.space_group_name_H-M   'P 1'
#
loop_
_entity.id
_entity.type
_entity.pdbx_description
1 polymer ?
#
loop_
_entity_poly.entity_id
_entity_poly.type
_entity_poly.pdbx_seq_one_letter_code
_entity_poly.pdbx_strand_id
1 'polypeptide(L)'
;MKSHLLYFEIDLPHFQTHKIPATIPIMLDIKEILKSYSLNPKNSIVVGSGILNALDLRESNDIDITVRQTTYNRLSKLPEFKIKKTSGSDILTSDTLEIGTSLAVPNHTYSFKELFENSVVIDQVRYIKLELLLDIKKQWDRDKDKKDIKIIEKYLQSN
;
A
#
# COMPACT_ATOMS: atom_id res chain seq x y z
N MET A 1 52.38 -13.84 -29.02
CA MET A 1 51.54 -14.15 -30.21
C MET A 1 50.16 -13.58 -29.96
N LYS A 2 49.73 -12.61 -30.77
CA LYS A 2 48.47 -11.87 -30.64
C LYS A 2 47.36 -12.67 -31.33
N SER A 3 46.39 -13.20 -30.60
CA SER A 3 45.16 -13.73 -31.19
C SER A 3 44.20 -12.57 -31.44
N HIS A 4 43.81 -12.44 -32.71
CA HIS A 4 42.88 -11.46 -33.22
C HIS A 4 41.45 -11.90 -32.90
N LEU A 5 40.69 -11.05 -32.20
CA LEU A 5 39.23 -11.14 -32.13
C LEU A 5 38.66 -10.44 -33.37
N LEU A 6 37.99 -11.21 -34.23
CA LEU A 6 37.17 -10.66 -35.31
C LEU A 6 35.94 -9.99 -34.69
N TYR A 7 35.77 -8.69 -34.97
CA TYR A 7 34.52 -7.97 -34.75
C TYR A 7 33.61 -8.21 -35.95
N PHE A 8 32.36 -8.60 -35.71
CA PHE A 8 31.28 -8.44 -36.69
C PHE A 8 30.62 -7.09 -36.42
N GLU A 9 30.71 -6.16 -37.38
CA GLU A 9 29.87 -4.96 -37.42
C GLU A 9 28.44 -5.40 -37.79
N ILE A 10 27.50 -5.11 -36.91
CA ILE A 10 26.07 -5.13 -37.24
C ILE A 10 25.66 -3.67 -37.28
N ASP A 11 25.46 -3.17 -38.48
CA ASP A 11 25.04 -1.80 -38.76
C ASP A 11 23.58 -1.64 -38.31
N LEU A 12 23.36 -0.99 -37.16
CA LEU A 12 22.04 -0.66 -36.65
C LEU A 12 21.81 0.85 -36.75
N PRO A 13 20.68 1.30 -37.32
CA PRO A 13 20.46 2.70 -37.67
C PRO A 13 20.27 3.58 -36.43
N HIS A 14 20.75 4.81 -36.56
CA HIS A 14 20.68 5.93 -35.62
C HIS A 14 19.49 5.91 -34.64
N PHE A 15 19.76 5.53 -33.40
CA PHE A 15 18.87 5.86 -32.28
C PHE A 15 19.08 7.33 -31.90
N GLN A 16 18.09 8.17 -32.21
CA GLN A 16 17.96 9.48 -31.60
C GLN A 16 17.90 9.31 -30.08
N THR A 17 18.81 9.96 -29.36
CA THR A 17 18.81 10.03 -27.90
C THR A 17 17.54 10.75 -27.44
N HIS A 18 16.48 9.98 -27.18
CA HIS A 18 15.31 10.49 -26.49
C HIS A 18 15.71 10.66 -25.03
N LYS A 19 15.73 11.91 -24.56
CA LYS A 19 15.79 12.22 -23.14
C LYS A 19 14.63 11.46 -22.49
N ILE A 20 14.97 10.51 -21.62
CA ILE A 20 13.98 9.81 -20.79
C ILE A 20 13.26 10.89 -19.98
N PRO A 21 11.94 11.07 -20.13
CA PRO A 21 11.23 12.05 -19.33
C PRO A 21 11.36 11.65 -17.86
N ALA A 22 11.53 12.66 -16.99
CA ALA A 22 11.50 12.49 -15.55
C ALA A 22 10.29 11.64 -15.16
N THR A 23 10.53 10.67 -14.27
CA THR A 23 9.58 9.66 -13.78
C THR A 23 8.16 10.21 -13.69
N ILE A 24 7.27 9.73 -14.57
CA ILE A 24 5.83 9.93 -14.40
C ILE A 24 5.49 9.33 -13.03
N PRO A 25 4.87 10.07 -12.09
CA PRO A 25 4.44 9.47 -10.83
C PRO A 25 3.49 8.32 -11.18
N ILE A 26 3.93 7.09 -10.88
CA ILE A 26 3.10 5.90 -11.09
C ILE A 26 2.00 6.00 -10.04
N MET A 27 0.84 6.52 -10.46
CA MET A 27 -0.35 6.52 -9.64
C MET A 27 -0.66 5.06 -9.27
N LEU A 28 -0.72 4.79 -7.97
CA LEU A 28 -0.93 3.44 -7.46
C LEU A 28 -2.37 3.00 -7.76
N ASP A 29 -2.55 2.05 -8.68
CA ASP A 29 -3.85 1.39 -8.85
C ASP A 29 -4.02 0.34 -7.75
N ILE A 30 -4.53 0.78 -6.59
CA ILE A 30 -4.73 -0.08 -5.42
C ILE A 30 -5.54 -1.33 -5.80
N LYS A 31 -6.59 -1.18 -6.60
CA LYS A 31 -7.49 -2.27 -6.95
C LYS A 31 -6.79 -3.34 -7.78
N GLU A 32 -6.07 -2.96 -8.83
CA GLU A 32 -5.36 -3.93 -9.67
C GLU A 32 -4.19 -4.57 -8.91
N ILE A 33 -3.51 -3.82 -8.02
CA ILE A 33 -2.48 -4.40 -7.13
C ILE A 33 -3.11 -5.47 -6.25
N LEU A 34 -4.18 -5.16 -5.50
CA LEU A 34 -4.86 -6.12 -4.61
C LEU A 34 -5.33 -7.37 -5.37
N LYS A 35 -5.90 -7.18 -6.56
CA LYS A 35 -6.40 -8.26 -7.40
C LYS A 35 -5.30 -9.22 -7.84
N SER A 36 -4.09 -8.73 -8.13
CA SER A 36 -2.94 -9.59 -8.48
C SER A 36 -2.56 -10.57 -7.37
N TYR A 37 -2.85 -10.23 -6.10
CA TYR A 37 -2.64 -11.09 -4.93
C TYR A 37 -3.90 -11.90 -4.50
N SER A 38 -4.96 -11.88 -5.33
CA SER A 38 -6.27 -12.46 -5.00
C SER A 38 -6.90 -11.87 -3.73
N LEU A 39 -6.67 -10.57 -3.49
CA LEU A 39 -7.28 -9.80 -2.42
C LEU A 39 -8.55 -9.10 -2.92
N ASN A 40 -9.57 -9.08 -2.09
CA ASN A 40 -10.89 -8.55 -2.39
C ASN A 40 -11.61 -8.08 -1.11
N PRO A 41 -12.75 -7.37 -1.21
CA PRO A 41 -13.45 -6.83 -0.05
C PRO A 41 -13.89 -7.85 1.01
N LYS A 42 -13.84 -9.16 0.75
CA LYS A 42 -14.18 -10.18 1.75
C LYS A 42 -12.99 -10.62 2.58
N ASN A 43 -11.76 -10.48 2.07
CA ASN A 43 -10.56 -11.07 2.67
C ASN A 43 -9.43 -10.07 2.97
N SER A 44 -9.57 -8.80 2.56
CA SER A 44 -8.62 -7.72 2.83
C SER A 44 -9.32 -6.42 3.19
N ILE A 45 -8.66 -5.62 4.02
CA ILE A 45 -9.07 -4.26 4.39
C ILE A 45 -7.83 -3.38 4.23
N VAL A 46 -7.91 -2.37 3.37
CA VAL A 46 -6.89 -1.32 3.29
C VAL A 46 -7.02 -0.44 4.54
N VAL A 47 -5.93 -0.35 5.27
CA VAL A 47 -5.79 0.49 6.46
C VAL A 47 -4.85 1.66 6.14
N GLY A 48 -4.69 2.60 7.07
CA GLY A 48 -3.83 3.76 6.85
C GLY A 48 -4.37 4.70 5.77
N SER A 49 -3.47 5.27 4.97
CA SER A 49 -3.77 6.41 4.10
C SER A 49 -4.51 6.04 2.80
N GLY A 50 -4.74 4.76 2.51
CA GLY A 50 -5.38 4.33 1.27
C GLY A 50 -6.79 4.89 1.05
N ILE A 51 -7.57 5.12 2.11
CA ILE A 51 -8.89 5.77 2.01
C ILE A 51 -8.79 7.24 1.57
N LEU A 52 -7.68 7.93 1.89
CA LEU A 52 -7.46 9.31 1.43
C LEU A 52 -7.23 9.35 -0.08
N ASN A 53 -6.57 8.32 -0.62
CA ASN A 53 -6.38 8.18 -2.05
C ASN A 53 -7.71 7.85 -2.76
N ALA A 54 -8.49 6.92 -2.20
CA ALA A 54 -9.80 6.54 -2.74
C ALA A 54 -10.86 7.67 -2.73
N LEU A 55 -10.66 8.70 -1.91
CA LEU A 55 -11.52 9.90 -1.82
C LEU A 55 -10.91 11.12 -2.53
N ASP A 56 -9.85 10.95 -3.33
CA ASP A 56 -9.12 12.02 -4.03
C ASP A 56 -8.62 13.15 -3.09
N LEU A 57 -8.37 12.83 -1.81
CA LEU A 57 -7.90 13.79 -0.81
C LEU A 57 -6.38 13.91 -0.81
N ARG A 58 -5.67 12.82 -1.10
CA ARG A 58 -4.21 12.73 -1.09
C ARG A 58 -3.71 11.44 -1.73
N GLU A 59 -2.60 11.50 -2.46
CA GLU A 59 -1.88 10.30 -2.92
C GLU A 59 -1.23 9.50 -1.76
N SER A 60 -1.20 8.18 -1.95
CA SER A 60 -0.49 7.22 -1.08
C SER A 60 0.62 6.54 -1.87
N ASN A 61 1.77 6.32 -1.22
CA ASN A 61 2.94 5.67 -1.85
C ASN A 61 3.03 4.17 -1.51
N ASP A 62 2.30 3.75 -0.48
CA ASP A 62 2.21 2.41 0.06
C ASP A 62 0.73 2.03 0.28
N ILE A 63 0.49 0.73 0.40
CA ILE A 63 -0.80 0.16 0.76
C ILE A 63 -0.61 -0.67 2.03
N ASP A 64 -1.11 -0.16 3.14
CA ASP A 64 -1.22 -0.93 4.39
C ASP A 64 -2.50 -1.78 4.34
N ILE A 65 -2.41 -3.06 4.68
CA ILE A 65 -3.54 -4.00 4.60
C ILE A 65 -3.62 -4.87 5.84
N THR A 66 -4.83 -5.02 6.38
CA THR A 66 -5.14 -6.09 7.32
C THR A 66 -5.89 -7.22 6.60
N VAL A 67 -5.44 -8.46 6.81
CA VAL A 67 -6.05 -9.67 6.26
C VAL A 67 -6.35 -10.70 7.36
N ARG A 68 -7.12 -11.75 7.05
CA ARG A 68 -7.28 -12.91 7.94
C ARG A 68 -6.01 -13.76 7.95
N GLN A 69 -5.80 -14.54 9.03
CA GLN A 69 -4.64 -15.43 9.17
C GLN A 69 -4.47 -16.40 7.99
N THR A 70 -5.57 -16.92 7.44
CA THR A 70 -5.53 -17.82 6.28
C THR A 70 -4.97 -17.14 5.02
N THR A 71 -5.36 -15.88 4.79
CA THR A 71 -4.82 -15.05 3.70
C THR A 71 -3.36 -14.72 3.96
N TYR A 72 -3.01 -14.32 5.19
CA TYR A 72 -1.63 -14.03 5.58
C TYR A 72 -0.71 -15.24 5.31
N ASN A 73 -1.09 -16.42 5.78
CA ASN A 73 -0.31 -17.66 5.61
C ASN A 73 -0.14 -18.07 4.14
N ARG A 74 -1.07 -17.66 3.26
CA ARG A 74 -0.95 -17.89 1.82
C ARG A 74 0.06 -16.91 1.22
N LEU A 75 -0.06 -15.62 1.54
CA LEU A 75 0.81 -14.57 1.02
C LEU A 75 2.25 -14.71 1.53
N SER A 76 2.45 -15.17 2.76
CA SER A 76 3.78 -15.35 3.37
C SER A 76 4.64 -16.42 2.68
N LYS A 77 4.06 -17.20 1.75
CA LYS A 77 4.76 -18.21 0.95
C LYS A 77 5.24 -17.66 -0.39
N LEU A 78 4.82 -16.46 -0.77
CA LEU A 78 5.22 -15.86 -2.03
C LEU A 78 6.61 -15.21 -1.87
N PRO A 79 7.51 -15.36 -2.85
CA PRO A 79 8.91 -14.97 -2.74
C PRO A 79 9.13 -13.44 -2.61
N GLU A 80 8.17 -12.62 -3.03
CA GLU A 80 8.22 -11.16 -2.97
C GLU A 80 8.02 -10.60 -1.55
N PHE A 81 7.40 -11.36 -0.65
CA PHE A 81 7.14 -10.91 0.70
C PHE A 81 8.26 -11.31 1.67
N LYS A 82 8.75 -10.33 2.41
CA LYS A 82 9.65 -10.52 3.54
C LYS A 82 8.89 -10.37 4.85
N ILE A 83 9.26 -11.15 5.86
CA ILE A 83 8.72 -10.99 7.21
C ILE A 83 9.55 -9.93 7.94
N LYS A 84 8.88 -8.85 8.37
CA LYS A 84 9.44 -7.85 9.27
C LYS A 84 8.84 -8.08 10.66
N LYS A 85 9.70 -8.43 11.61
CA LYS A 85 9.31 -8.61 13.02
C LYS A 85 9.04 -7.24 13.63
N THR A 86 7.86 -7.04 14.19
CA THR A 86 7.52 -5.84 14.96
C THR A 86 7.21 -6.23 16.40
N SER A 87 7.26 -5.27 17.33
CA SER A 87 7.03 -5.50 18.76
C SER A 87 5.63 -6.03 19.11
N GLY A 88 4.69 -6.14 18.14
CA GLY A 88 3.33 -6.61 18.38
C GLY A 88 2.79 -7.63 17.36
N SER A 89 3.44 -7.84 16.20
CA SER A 89 3.07 -8.87 15.21
C SER A 89 4.08 -8.94 14.05
N ASP A 90 4.16 -10.08 13.38
CA ASP A 90 4.92 -10.22 12.14
C ASP A 90 4.13 -9.60 10.97
N ILE A 91 4.72 -8.67 10.24
CA ILE A 91 4.12 -8.09 9.04
C ILE A 91 4.85 -8.59 7.79
N LEU A 92 4.11 -8.84 6.72
CA LEU A 92 4.68 -9.10 5.40
C LEU A 92 4.93 -7.76 4.71
N THR A 93 6.11 -7.59 4.15
CA THR A 93 6.50 -6.36 3.46
C THR A 93 7.02 -6.67 2.07
N SER A 94 6.58 -5.87 1.10
CA SER A 94 7.19 -5.73 -0.23
C SER A 94 7.49 -4.24 -0.48
N ASP A 95 7.84 -3.86 -1.72
CA ASP A 95 8.08 -2.45 -2.06
C ASP A 95 6.81 -1.58 -1.97
N THR A 96 5.62 -2.18 -2.10
CA THR A 96 4.34 -1.44 -2.19
C THR A 96 3.33 -1.81 -1.10
N LEU A 97 3.47 -2.98 -0.48
CA LEU A 97 2.48 -3.55 0.45
C LEU A 97 3.09 -3.81 1.82
N GLU A 98 2.39 -3.38 2.86
CA GLU A 98 2.56 -3.85 4.24
C GLU A 98 1.31 -4.62 4.67
N ILE A 99 1.46 -5.89 5.06
CA ILE A 99 0.33 -6.79 5.32
C ILE A 99 0.43 -7.39 6.71
N GLY A 100 -0.56 -7.08 7.55
CA GLY A 100 -0.71 -7.61 8.91
C GLY A 100 -2.02 -8.38 9.10
N THR A 101 -2.18 -8.99 10.28
CA THR A 101 -3.44 -9.62 10.71
C THR A 101 -4.23 -8.78 11.71
N SER A 102 -3.61 -7.70 12.19
CA SER A 102 -4.18 -6.70 13.08
C SER A 102 -3.53 -5.34 12.83
N LEU A 103 -4.09 -4.28 13.42
CA LEU A 103 -3.52 -2.94 13.41
C LEU A 103 -3.30 -2.45 14.85
N ALA A 104 -2.04 -2.29 15.24
CA ALA A 104 -1.67 -1.81 16.57
C ALA A 104 -1.67 -0.27 16.64
N VAL A 105 -2.30 0.24 17.68
CA VAL A 105 -2.25 1.65 18.13
C VAL A 105 -1.82 1.68 19.60
N PRO A 106 -1.38 2.81 20.17
CA PRO A 106 -0.76 2.84 21.50
C PRO A 106 -1.51 2.12 22.63
N ASN A 107 -2.85 2.16 22.61
CA ASN A 107 -3.69 1.60 23.67
C ASN A 107 -4.66 0.50 23.19
N HIS A 108 -4.58 0.09 21.93
CA HIS A 108 -5.50 -0.91 21.37
C HIS A 108 -4.86 -1.67 20.22
N THR A 109 -5.30 -2.89 19.97
CA THR A 109 -4.94 -3.62 18.75
C THR A 109 -6.21 -4.04 18.05
N TYR A 110 -6.52 -3.39 16.94
CA TYR A 110 -7.70 -3.69 16.16
C TYR A 110 -7.53 -5.03 15.45
N SER A 111 -8.44 -5.97 15.72
CA SER A 111 -8.55 -7.21 14.98
C SER A 111 -9.13 -6.97 13.57
N PHE A 112 -8.92 -7.92 12.65
CA PHE A 112 -9.59 -7.90 11.34
C PHE A 112 -11.11 -7.73 11.47
N LYS A 113 -11.75 -8.34 12.48
CA LYS A 113 -13.21 -8.25 12.68
C LYS A 113 -13.64 -6.82 13.02
N GLU A 114 -12.98 -6.17 13.97
CA GLU A 114 -13.28 -4.78 14.37
C GLU A 114 -13.07 -3.81 13.21
N LEU A 115 -11.98 -3.98 12.45
CA LEU A 115 -11.71 -3.19 11.26
C LEU A 115 -12.78 -3.43 10.18
N PHE A 116 -13.23 -4.68 10.01
CA PHE A 116 -14.26 -5.03 9.03
C PHE A 116 -15.60 -4.36 9.36
N GLU A 117 -15.99 -4.33 10.64
CA GLU A 117 -17.21 -3.66 11.11
C GLU A 117 -17.14 -2.13 10.92
N ASN A 118 -15.92 -1.57 10.96
CA ASN A 118 -15.64 -0.14 10.77
C ASN A 118 -15.02 0.15 9.39
N SER A 119 -15.55 -0.46 8.34
CA SER A 119 -15.06 -0.30 6.98
C SER A 119 -16.15 0.07 5.98
N VAL A 120 -15.72 0.57 4.82
CA VAL A 120 -16.54 0.93 3.65
C VAL A 120 -15.93 0.29 2.40
N VAL A 121 -16.76 0.00 1.40
CA VAL A 121 -16.31 -0.50 0.09
C VAL A 121 -16.44 0.62 -0.93
N ILE A 122 -15.33 0.96 -1.59
CA ILE A 122 -15.22 1.97 -2.66
C ILE A 122 -14.50 1.31 -3.83
N ASP A 123 -15.07 1.38 -5.04
CA ASP A 123 -14.58 0.70 -6.25
C ASP A 123 -14.05 -0.73 -6.00
N GLN A 124 -14.86 -1.57 -5.35
CA GLN A 124 -14.52 -2.97 -5.07
C GLN A 124 -13.28 -3.18 -4.20
N VAL A 125 -12.82 -2.15 -3.49
CA VAL A 125 -11.79 -2.25 -2.46
C VAL A 125 -12.41 -1.87 -1.11
N ARG A 126 -12.09 -2.63 -0.07
CA ARG A 126 -12.54 -2.33 1.30
C ARG A 126 -11.48 -1.51 2.01
N TYR A 127 -11.90 -0.39 2.57
CA TYR A 127 -11.08 0.53 3.36
C TYR A 127 -11.67 0.70 4.75
N ILE A 128 -10.86 0.99 5.76
CA ILE A 128 -11.42 1.50 7.01
C ILE A 128 -12.18 2.81 6.77
N LYS A 129 -13.20 3.07 7.59
CA LYS A 129 -13.92 4.35 7.58
C LYS A 129 -13.00 5.51 7.89
N LEU A 130 -13.32 6.68 7.34
CA LEU A 130 -12.49 7.87 7.47
C LEU A 130 -12.43 8.37 8.93
N GLU A 131 -13.52 8.23 9.67
CA GLU A 131 -13.63 8.56 11.09
C GLU A 131 -12.71 7.66 11.93
N LEU A 132 -12.68 6.36 11.64
CA LEU A 132 -11.76 5.44 12.31
C LEU A 132 -10.30 5.79 12.00
N LEU A 133 -9.98 6.17 10.76
CA LEU A 133 -8.62 6.62 10.42
C LEU A 133 -8.25 7.90 11.19
N LEU A 134 -9.18 8.84 11.35
CA LEU A 134 -8.95 10.06 12.13
C LEU A 134 -8.58 9.73 13.58
N ASP A 135 -9.34 8.85 14.21
CA ASP A 135 -9.11 8.42 15.60
C ASP A 135 -7.77 7.70 15.75
N ILE A 136 -7.42 6.83 14.80
CA ILE A 136 -6.13 6.13 14.77
C ILE A 136 -4.97 7.13 14.63
N LYS A 137 -5.07 8.09 13.70
CA LYS A 137 -4.02 9.11 13.48
C LYS A 137 -3.84 10.02 14.67
N LYS A 138 -4.92 10.39 15.37
CA LYS A 138 -4.86 11.16 16.63
C LYS A 138 -4.14 10.40 17.74
N GLN A 139 -4.32 9.07 17.81
CA GLN A 139 -3.60 8.24 18.78
C GLN A 139 -2.13 8.08 18.44
N TRP A 140 -1.77 7.94 17.16
CA TRP A 140 -0.38 7.82 16.75
C TRP A 140 0.43 9.12 16.92
N ASP A 141 -0.20 10.28 16.75
CA ASP A 141 0.40 11.63 16.90
C ASP A 141 1.77 11.80 16.21
N ARG A 142 1.96 11.15 15.06
CA ARG A 142 3.20 11.25 14.28
C ARG A 142 3.18 12.53 13.45
N ASP A 143 4.34 13.12 13.20
CA ASP A 143 4.44 14.36 12.41
C ASP A 143 3.79 14.23 11.02
N LYS A 144 3.93 13.06 10.37
CA LYS A 144 3.29 12.79 9.09
C LYS A 144 1.77 12.73 9.16
N ASP A 145 1.19 12.37 10.31
CA ASP A 145 -0.25 12.25 10.52
C ASP A 145 -0.93 13.61 10.75
N LYS A 146 -0.21 14.61 11.28
CA LYS A 146 -0.75 15.96 11.54
C LYS A 146 -1.33 16.62 10.29
N LYS A 147 -0.73 16.41 9.12
CA LYS A 147 -1.26 16.91 7.84
C LYS A 147 -2.54 16.20 7.44
N ASP A 148 -2.56 14.88 7.56
CA ASP A 148 -3.72 14.06 7.18
C ASP A 148 -4.91 14.31 8.10
N ILE A 149 -4.69 14.51 9.40
CA ILE A 149 -5.74 14.87 10.37
C ILE A 149 -6.50 16.13 9.90
N LYS A 150 -5.78 17.19 9.53
CA LYS A 150 -6.41 18.44 9.06
C LYS A 150 -7.24 18.24 7.78
N ILE A 151 -6.75 17.40 6.86
CA ILE A 151 -7.46 17.09 5.61
C ILE A 151 -8.75 16.34 5.94
N ILE A 152 -8.67 15.32 6.79
CA ILE A 152 -9.81 14.51 7.21
C ILE A 152 -10.86 15.35 7.94
N GLU A 153 -10.45 16.14 8.93
CA GLU A 153 -11.36 17.01 9.70
C GLU A 153 -12.10 18.01 8.79
N LYS A 154 -11.38 18.63 7.85
CA LYS A 154 -12.00 19.54 6.88
C LYS A 154 -13.03 18.83 6.00
N TYR A 155 -12.71 17.62 5.53
CA TYR A 155 -13.60 16.83 4.69
C TYR A 155 -14.89 16.44 5.44
N LEU A 156 -14.76 15.96 6.67
CA LEU A 156 -15.88 15.55 7.54
C LEU A 156 -16.74 16.73 8.03
N GLN A 157 -16.23 17.96 8.04
CA GLN A 157 -17.04 19.15 8.34
C GLN A 157 -17.88 19.62 7.15
N SER A 158 -17.50 19.21 5.93
CA SER A 158 -18.09 19.72 4.69
C SER A 158 -19.08 18.75 4.03
N ASN A 159 -19.26 17.55 4.61
CA ASN A 159 -20.08 16.44 4.10
C ASN A 159 -20.77 15.73 5.26
#